data_AF-A0AAW5SH18-F1
#
_entry.id   AF-A0AAW5SH18-F1
#
_cell.length_a   1.000
_cell.length_b   1.000
_cell.length_c   1.000
_cell.angle_alpha   90.00
_cell.angle_beta   90.00
_cell.angle_gamma   90.00
#
_symmetry.space_group_name_H-M   'P 1'
#
loop_
_entity.id
_entity.type
_entity.pdbx_description
1 polymer ?
#
loop_
_entity_poly.entity_id
_entity_poly.type
_entity_poly.pdbx_seq_one_letter_code
_entity_poly.pdbx_strand_id
1 'polypeptide(L)' 'MSEREGWPDEVPVADAVEQQRAASEPVLDEEASVDSEPNPPLEASPADWQEQLEAVEIDPEDDAATQ' A
#
# COMPACT_ATOMS: atom_id res chain seq x y z
N MET A 1 7.42 -14.61 25.00
CA MET A 1 7.43 -13.70 23.84
C MET A 1 8.27 -12.48 24.20
N SER A 2 9.59 -12.66 24.33
CA SER A 2 10.50 -11.59 24.79
C SER A 2 11.69 -11.53 23.85
N GLU A 3 11.47 -10.96 22.66
CA GLU A 3 12.51 -10.81 21.63
C GLU A 3 12.62 -9.37 21.11
N ARG A 4 12.07 -8.37 21.84
CA ARG A 4 12.09 -6.95 21.41
C ARG A 4 12.83 -6.00 22.36
N GLU A 5 13.36 -6.48 23.48
CA GLU A 5 13.97 -5.62 24.51
C GLU A 5 15.46 -5.28 24.25
N GLY A 6 15.97 -5.50 23.03
CA GLY A 6 17.42 -5.43 22.78
C GLY A 6 17.86 -4.95 21.39
N TRP A 7 16.93 -4.72 20.46
CA TRP A 7 17.24 -4.06 19.20
C TRP A 7 16.60 -2.67 19.21
N PRO A 8 17.41 -1.60 19.20
CA PRO A 8 16.85 -0.28 19.01
C PRO A 8 16.23 -0.25 17.61
N ASP A 9 15.05 0.36 17.51
CA ASP A 9 14.28 0.50 16.25
C ASP A 9 15.03 1.34 15.19
N GLU A 10 16.22 1.83 15.54
CA GLU A 10 17.11 2.57 14.66
C GLU A 10 17.82 1.65 13.67
N VAL A 11 17.65 1.94 12.38
CA VAL A 11 18.51 1.39 11.34
C VAL A 11 19.97 1.83 11.60
N PRO A 12 20.96 0.92 11.49
CA PRO A 12 22.36 1.29 11.67
C PRO A 12 22.76 2.44 10.74
N VAL A 13 23.60 3.34 11.24
CA VAL A 13 24.04 4.53 10.48
C VAL A 13 24.62 4.17 9.10
N ALA A 14 25.31 3.03 8.98
CA ALA A 14 25.83 2.54 7.70
C ALA A 14 24.69 2.27 6.69
N ASP A 15 23.66 1.54 7.12
CA ASP A 15 22.48 1.20 6.31
C ASP A 15 21.68 2.46 5.94
N ALA A 16 21.51 3.37 6.91
CA ALA A 16 20.87 4.66 6.68
C ALA A 16 21.60 5.50 5.63
N VAL A 17 22.94 5.52 5.65
CA VAL A 17 23.77 6.24 4.67
C VAL A 17 23.67 5.61 3.29
N GLU A 18 23.63 4.28 3.18
CA GLU A 18 23.43 3.58 1.90
C GLU A 18 22.05 3.90 1.28
N GLN A 19 21.05 4.19 2.10
CA GLN A 19 19.70 4.60 1.67
C GLN A 19 19.56 6.10 1.39
N GLN A 20 20.61 6.91 1.62
CA GLN A 20 20.59 8.34 1.30
C GLN A 20 20.71 8.54 -0.22
N ARG A 21 19.58 8.57 -0.91
CA ARG A 21 19.51 9.13 -2.25
C ARG A 21 19.39 10.65 -2.15
N ALA A 22 20.21 11.39 -2.90
CA ALA A 22 19.98 12.82 -3.11
C ALA A 22 18.56 13.00 -3.66
N ALA A 23 17.79 13.94 -3.12
CA ALA A 23 16.51 14.32 -3.69
C ALA A 23 16.78 14.85 -5.11
N SER A 24 16.66 13.97 -6.09
CA SER A 24 16.73 14.34 -7.49
C SER A 24 15.55 15.25 -7.81
N GLU A 25 15.69 16.09 -8.83
CA GLU A 25 14.57 16.83 -9.43
C GLU A 25 13.33 15.94 -9.51
N PRO A 26 12.11 16.49 -9.33
CA PRO A 26 10.90 15.69 -9.32
C PRO A 26 10.90 14.84 -10.58
N VAL A 27 11.10 13.54 -10.41
CA VAL A 27 10.89 12.58 -11.48
C VAL A 27 9.43 12.75 -11.79
N LEU A 28 9.14 13.30 -12.97
CA LEU A 28 7.76 13.39 -13.45
C LEU A 28 7.32 11.94 -13.52
N ASP A 29 6.52 11.56 -12.54
CA ASP A 29 6.14 10.18 -12.33
C ASP A 29 5.27 9.81 -13.52
N GLU A 30 5.87 9.09 -14.48
CA GLU A 30 5.19 8.67 -15.70
C GLU A 30 4.03 7.72 -15.35
N GLU A 31 4.02 7.17 -14.13
CA GLU A 31 2.95 6.36 -13.54
C GLU A 31 1.88 7.22 -12.80
N ALA A 32 2.15 8.48 -12.47
CA ALA A 32 1.14 9.38 -11.88
C ALA A 32 0.04 9.75 -12.88
N SER A 33 0.27 9.48 -14.17
CA SER A 33 -0.73 9.59 -15.24
C SER A 33 -1.41 8.25 -15.56
N VAL A 34 -1.30 7.23 -14.69
CA VAL A 34 -2.15 6.04 -14.81
C VAL A 34 -3.57 6.51 -14.51
N ASP A 35 -4.28 6.94 -15.57
CA ASP A 35 -5.73 6.87 -15.60
C ASP A 35 -6.04 5.47 -15.08
N SER A 36 -6.72 5.42 -13.93
CA SER A 36 -6.95 4.17 -13.19
C SER A 36 -7.91 3.30 -13.98
N GLU A 37 -7.48 2.86 -15.16
CA GLU A 37 -8.11 1.78 -15.88
C GLU A 37 -8.11 0.60 -14.92
N PRO A 38 -9.26 -0.05 -14.71
CA PRO A 38 -9.42 -1.14 -13.76
C PRO A 38 -8.81 -2.42 -14.32
N ASN A 39 -7.58 -2.34 -14.82
CA ASN A 39 -6.85 -3.52 -15.23
C ASN A 39 -6.57 -4.35 -13.99
N PRO A 40 -7.01 -5.63 -13.97
CA PRO A 40 -6.74 -6.49 -12.85
C PRO A 40 -5.24 -6.68 -12.65
N PRO A 41 -4.77 -6.87 -11.41
CA PRO A 41 -3.40 -7.30 -11.18
C PRO A 41 -3.15 -8.64 -11.89
N LEU A 42 -1.90 -8.91 -12.28
CA LEU A 42 -1.53 -10.10 -13.06
C LEU A 42 -1.89 -11.43 -12.36
N GLU A 43 -2.02 -11.39 -11.04
CA GLU A 43 -2.40 -12.54 -10.21
C GLU A 43 -3.91 -12.81 -10.22
N ALA A 44 -4.72 -11.80 -10.57
CA ALA A 44 -6.17 -11.90 -10.61
C ALA A 44 -6.66 -12.09 -12.05
N SER A 45 -7.64 -12.99 -12.22
CA SER A 45 -8.38 -13.05 -13.48
C SER A 45 -9.30 -11.83 -13.60
N PRO A 46 -9.63 -11.36 -14.83
CA PRO A 46 -10.53 -10.23 -15.01
C PRO A 46 -11.90 -10.41 -14.33
N ALA A 47 -12.42 -11.64 -14.28
CA ALA A 47 -13.68 -11.93 -13.62
C ALA A 47 -13.60 -11.74 -12.10
N ASP A 48 -12.56 -12.28 -11.45
CA ASP A 48 -12.34 -12.15 -10.01
C ASP A 48 -12.18 -10.68 -9.59
N TRP A 49 -11.45 -9.91 -10.39
CA TRP A 49 -11.29 -8.48 -10.16
C TRP A 49 -12.59 -7.70 -10.27
N GLN A 50 -13.46 -8.06 -11.22
CA GLN A 50 -14.78 -7.44 -11.34
C GLN A 50 -15.67 -7.74 -10.14
N GLU A 51 -15.60 -8.95 -9.57
CA GLU A 51 -16.34 -9.29 -8.35
C GLU A 51 -15.82 -8.49 -7.13
N GLN A 52 -14.52 -8.21 -7.05
CA GLN A 52 -13.94 -7.37 -5.98
C GLN A 52 -14.35 -5.90 -6.08
N LEU A 53 -14.60 -5.38 -7.28
CA LEU A 53 -15.06 -4.01 -7.49
C LEU A 53 -16.57 -3.85 -7.31
N GLU A 54 -17.31 -4.95 -7.18
CA GLU A 54 -18.75 -4.92 -6.94
C GLU A 54 -19.04 -4.32 -5.55
N ALA A 55 -19.91 -3.32 -5.50
CA ALA A 55 -20.31 -2.69 -4.24
C ALA A 55 -21.13 -3.68 -3.39
N VAL A 56 -20.65 -4.00 -2.19
CA VAL A 56 -21.39 -4.82 -1.23
C VAL A 56 -22.37 -3.92 -0.47
N GLU A 57 -23.64 -4.34 -0.40
CA GLU A 57 -24.64 -3.69 0.43
C GLU A 57 -24.30 -3.93 1.92
N ILE A 58 -23.90 -2.87 2.62
CA ILE A 58 -23.66 -2.91 4.07
C ILE A 58 -24.99 -2.64 4.78
N ASP A 59 -25.33 -3.48 5.77
CA ASP A 59 -26.54 -3.26 6.58
C ASP A 59 -26.38 -2.01 7.46
N PRO A 60 -27.40 -1.15 7.58
CA PRO A 60 -27.34 0.05 8.42
C PRO A 60 -27.06 -0.23 9.91
N GLU A 61 -27.31 -1.44 10.42
CA GLU A 61 -26.94 -1.83 11.79
C GLU A 61 -25.43 -2.08 11.96
N ASP A 62 -24.73 -2.44 10.88
CA ASP A 62 -23.27 -2.68 10.84
C ASP A 62 -22.50 -1.34 10.82
N ASP A 63 -23.02 -0.33 10.12
CA ASP A 63 -22.47 1.04 10.08
C ASP A 63 -22.52 1.74 11.46
N ALA A 64 -23.55 1.46 12.26
CA ALA A 64 -23.71 2.04 13.59
C ALA A 64 -22.78 1.44 14.66
N ALA A 65 -22.17 0.28 14.40
CA ALA A 65 -21.34 -0.44 15.37
C ALA A 65 -19.86 -0.01 15.38
N THR A 66 -19.43 0.84 14.43
CA THR A 66 -18.02 1.22 14.22
C THR A 66 -17.68 2.66 14.71
N GLN A 67 -18.57 3.32 15.46
CA GLN A 67 -18.37 4.69 15.95
C GLN A 67 -18.13 4.81 17.46
#